data_AF-I4I630-F1
#
_entry.id   AF-I4I630-F1
#
_cell.length_a   1.000
_cell.length_b   1.000
_cell.length_c   1.000
_cell.angle_alpha   90.00
_cell.angle_beta   90.00
_cell.angle_gamma   90.00
#
_symmetry.space_group_name_H-M   'P 1'
#
loop_
_entity.id
_entity.type
_entity.pdbx_description
1 polymer ?
#
loop_
_entity_poly.entity_id
_entity_poly.type
_entity_poly.pdbx_seq_one_letter_code
_entity_poly.pdbx_strand_id
1 'polypeptide(L)'
;MIWLPISLSQMNIEQVIIKNLRKLPLEKQQEVLSFTESLTSRISLPSPDYSLTPQEKAQKWQKVIAKLPKTSANLPDEALHRDTMYED
;
A
#
# COMPACT_ATOMS: atom_id res chain seq x y z
N MET A 1 -19.29 39.36 -26.70
CA MET A 1 -18.29 38.53 -26.02
C MET A 1 -19.03 37.62 -25.06
N ILE A 2 -19.09 36.32 -25.34
CA ILE A 2 -19.85 35.36 -24.52
C ILE A 2 -18.85 34.72 -23.54
N TRP A 3 -19.04 34.96 -22.25
CA TRP A 3 -18.33 34.28 -21.18
C TRP A 3 -19.03 32.95 -20.93
N LEU A 4 -18.41 31.84 -21.33
CA LEU A 4 -18.92 30.51 -21.05
C LEU A 4 -18.29 30.01 -19.74
N PRO A 5 -19.09 29.69 -18.71
CA PRO A 5 -18.57 29.05 -17.51
C PRO A 5 -18.07 27.66 -17.89
N ILE A 6 -16.84 27.33 -17.49
CA ILE A 6 -16.24 26.01 -17.71
C ILE A 6 -17.17 24.98 -17.09
N SER A 7 -17.88 24.26 -17.95
CA SER A 7 -18.73 23.14 -17.56
C SER A 7 -17.86 22.07 -16.91
N LEU A 8 -18.22 21.64 -15.71
CA LEU A 8 -17.58 20.53 -14.98
C LEU A 8 -17.69 19.18 -15.73
N SER A 9 -18.32 19.15 -16.91
CA SER A 9 -18.59 17.96 -17.71
C SER A 9 -17.38 17.42 -18.52
N GLN A 10 -16.19 18.03 -18.43
CA GLN A 10 -15.03 17.68 -19.27
C GLN A 10 -13.76 17.27 -18.53
N MET A 11 -13.74 17.27 -17.19
CA MET A 11 -12.53 16.88 -16.45
C MET A 11 -12.55 15.41 -16.08
N ASN A 12 -11.47 14.69 -16.42
CA ASN A 12 -11.24 13.36 -15.88
C ASN A 12 -10.81 13.44 -14.40
N ILE A 13 -10.88 12.30 -13.71
CA ILE A 13 -10.62 12.23 -12.27
C ILE A 13 -9.21 12.72 -11.92
N GLU A 14 -8.22 12.45 -12.77
CA GLU A 14 -6.83 12.87 -12.61
C GLU A 14 -6.72 14.40 -12.59
N GLN A 15 -7.39 15.08 -13.52
CA GLN A 15 -7.43 16.54 -13.58
C GLN A 15 -8.13 17.13 -12.35
N VAL A 16 -9.20 16.50 -11.85
CA VAL A 16 -9.90 16.93 -10.64
C VAL A 16 -8.99 16.83 -9.41
N ILE A 17 -8.25 15.73 -9.29
CA ILE A 17 -7.28 15.51 -8.21
C ILE A 17 -6.18 16.58 -8.26
N ILE A 18 -5.54 16.78 -9.42
CA ILE A 18 -4.48 17.79 -9.59
C ILE A 18 -4.99 19.20 -9.27
N LYS A 19 -6.20 19.54 -9.72
CA LYS A 19 -6.80 20.85 -9.45
C LYS A 19 -7.03 21.08 -7.97
N ASN A 20 -7.46 20.06 -7.21
CA ASN A 20 -7.66 20.18 -5.77
C ASN A 20 -6.33 20.20 -5.00
N LEU A 21 -5.34 19.40 -5.42
CA LEU A 21 -4.00 19.41 -4.84
C LEU A 21 -3.38 20.82 -4.89
N ARG A 22 -3.48 21.50 -6.04
CA ARG A 22 -2.95 22.86 -6.24
C ARG A 22 -3.59 23.94 -5.37
N LYS A 23 -4.75 23.68 -4.76
CA LYS A 23 -5.40 24.63 -3.84
C LYS A 23 -4.85 24.55 -2.42
N LEU A 24 -4.11 23.49 -2.10
CA LEU A 24 -3.54 23.30 -0.76
C LEU A 24 -2.29 24.17 -0.58
N PRO A 25 -1.95 24.55 0.68
CA PRO A 25 -0.64 25.11 1.01
C PRO A 25 0.51 24.20 0.60
N LEU A 26 1.70 24.77 0.40
CA LEU A 26 2.86 24.02 -0.09
C LEU A 26 3.21 22.83 0.82
N GLU A 27 3.16 22.99 2.15
CA GLU A 27 3.43 21.88 3.06
C GLU A 27 2.42 20.72 2.91
N LYS A 28 1.16 21.03 2.62
CA LYS A 28 0.10 20.03 2.44
C LYS A 28 0.16 19.34 1.09
N GLN A 29 0.65 20.03 0.06
CA GLN A 29 0.94 19.38 -1.23
C GLN A 29 2.04 18.34 -1.08
N GLN A 30 3.12 18.67 -0.35
CA GLN A 30 4.21 17.75 -0.09
C GLN A 30 3.77 16.54 0.74
N GLU A 31 2.88 16.75 1.72
CA GLU A 31 2.30 15.66 2.53
C GLU A 31 1.54 14.65 1.67
N VAL A 32 0.69 15.13 0.75
CA VAL A 32 -0.06 14.25 -0.17
C VAL A 32 0.88 13.50 -1.11
N LEU A 33 1.89 14.16 -1.66
CA LEU A 33 2.88 13.50 -2.53
C LEU A 33 3.63 12.39 -1.77
N SER A 34 4.12 12.72 -0.58
CA SER A 34 4.85 11.78 0.29
C SER A 34 3.98 10.58 0.68
N PHE A 35 2.69 10.82 0.96
CA PHE A 35 1.72 9.76 1.21
C PHE A 35 1.54 8.86 -0.02
N THR A 36 1.37 9.42 -1.22
CA THR A 36 1.22 8.63 -2.44
C THR A 36 2.46 7.78 -2.76
N GLU A 37 3.67 8.28 -2.51
CA GLU A 37 4.92 7.52 -2.60
C GLU A 37 5.01 6.42 -1.53
N SER A 38 4.48 6.68 -0.33
CA SER A 38 4.41 5.65 0.71
C SER A 38 3.49 4.48 0.31
N LEU A 39 2.46 4.74 -0.49
CA LEU A 39 1.58 3.69 -1.01
C LEU A 39 2.29 2.84 -2.07
N THR A 40 3.05 3.46 -2.98
CA THR A 40 3.80 2.69 -3.99
C THR A 40 4.86 1.79 -3.36
N SER A 41 5.51 2.23 -2.28
CA SER A 41 6.45 1.38 -1.53
C SER A 41 5.76 0.24 -0.77
N ARG A 42 4.51 0.42 -0.29
CA ARG A 42 3.73 -0.65 0.36
C ARG A 42 3.06 -1.62 -0.61
N ILE A 43 2.83 -1.21 -1.85
CA ILE A 43 2.26 -2.06 -2.92
C ILE A 43 3.33 -2.98 -3.54
N SER A 44 4.61 -2.76 -3.22
CA SER A 44 5.73 -3.67 -3.55
C SER A 44 5.70 -4.96 -2.71
N LEU A 45 4.54 -5.62 -2.62
CA LEU A 45 4.55 -7.06 -2.36
C LEU A 45 5.02 -7.74 -3.65
N PRO A 46 5.93 -8.72 -3.58
CA PRO A 46 6.29 -9.49 -4.76
C PRO A 46 5.00 -10.06 -5.36
N SER A 47 4.73 -9.73 -6.63
CA SER A 47 3.58 -10.28 -7.33
C SER A 47 3.61 -11.80 -7.18
N PRO A 48 2.49 -12.44 -6.79
CA PRO A 48 2.46 -13.89 -6.72
C PRO A 48 2.87 -14.45 -8.07
N ASP A 49 3.80 -15.41 -8.02
CA ASP A 49 4.26 -16.09 -9.22
C ASP A 49 3.17 -17.07 -9.66
N TYR A 50 2.38 -16.65 -10.65
CA TYR A 50 1.29 -17.43 -11.21
C TYR A 50 1.78 -18.60 -12.08
N SER A 51 3.08 -18.65 -12.42
CA SER A 51 3.64 -19.74 -13.23
C SER A 51 3.86 -21.03 -12.42
N LEU A 52 3.91 -20.93 -11.08
CA LEU A 52 4.17 -22.07 -10.21
C LEU A 52 2.94 -22.96 -10.05
N THR A 53 3.15 -24.27 -10.20
CA THR A 53 2.18 -25.31 -9.83
C THR A 53 1.94 -25.34 -8.32
N PRO A 54 0.83 -25.92 -7.84
CA PRO A 54 0.58 -26.11 -6.41
C PRO A 54 1.72 -26.82 -5.68
N GLN A 55 2.34 -27.81 -6.32
CA GLN A 55 3.44 -28.60 -5.76
C GLN A 55 4.71 -27.76 -5.59
N GLU A 56 5.05 -26.94 -6.60
CA GLU A 56 6.21 -26.03 -6.51
C GLU A 56 6.00 -24.94 -5.47
N LYS A 57 4.76 -24.43 -5.34
CA LYS A 57 4.39 -23.52 -4.25
C LYS A 57 4.61 -24.18 -2.89
N ALA A 58 4.15 -25.42 -2.71
CA ALA A 58 4.34 -26.16 -1.46
C ALA A 58 5.83 -26.37 -1.15
N GLN A 59 6.65 -26.73 -2.13
CA GLN A 59 8.10 -26.87 -1.93
C GLN A 59 8.79 -25.55 -1.57
N LYS A 60 8.36 -24.43 -2.18
CA LYS A 60 8.86 -23.10 -1.84
C LYS A 60 8.55 -22.76 -0.38
N TRP A 61 7.33 -23.02 0.08
CA TRP A 61 6.94 -22.83 1.47
C TRP A 61 7.69 -23.75 2.44
N GLN A 62 7.90 -25.01 2.09
CA GLN A 62 8.71 -25.94 2.90
C GLN A 62 10.14 -25.41 3.10
N LYS A 63 10.75 -24.85 2.05
CA LYS A 63 12.08 -24.22 2.15
C LYS A 63 12.09 -22.99 3.07
N VAL A 64 11.01 -22.21 3.10
CA VAL A 64 10.87 -21.08 4.02
C VAL A 64 10.76 -21.58 5.45
N ILE A 65 9.86 -22.53 5.71
CA ILE A 65 9.65 -23.13 7.04
C ILE A 65 10.93 -23.78 7.58
N ALA A 66 11.70 -24.47 6.72
CA ALA A 66 12.96 -25.11 7.13
C ALA A 66 14.04 -24.12 7.60
N LYS A 67 13.96 -22.84 7.21
CA LYS A 67 14.88 -21.77 7.64
C LYS A 67 14.47 -21.11 8.94
N LEU A 68 13.25 -21.39 9.41
CA LEU A 68 12.74 -20.78 10.62
C LEU A 68 13.37 -21.43 11.87
N PRO A 69 13.70 -20.63 12.90
CA PRO A 69 14.05 -21.14 14.22
C PRO A 69 13.07 -22.21 14.70
N LYS A 70 13.59 -23.38 15.07
CA LYS A 70 12.77 -24.50 15.60
C LYS A 70 12.35 -24.31 17.06
N THR A 71 12.95 -23.32 17.72
CA THR A 71 12.86 -23.11 19.17
C THR A 71 11.93 -21.95 19.56
N SER A 72 11.41 -21.19 18.61
CA SER A 72 10.44 -20.13 18.85
C SER A 72 9.24 -20.26 17.92
N ALA A 73 8.13 -19.61 18.27
CA ALA A 73 6.92 -19.60 17.44
C ALA A 73 7.11 -18.88 16.08
N ASN A 74 8.30 -18.34 15.80
CA ASN A 74 8.59 -17.51 14.62
C ASN A 74 7.64 -16.31 14.47
N LEU A 75 7.10 -15.87 15.60
CA LEU A 75 6.31 -14.68 15.75
C LEU A 75 7.19 -13.64 16.46
N PRO A 76 7.08 -12.35 16.11
CA PRO A 76 7.68 -11.30 16.92
C PRO A 76 7.06 -11.36 18.32
N ASP A 77 7.85 -11.05 19.36
CA ASP A 77 7.37 -11.09 20.76
C ASP A 77 6.08 -10.26 20.93
N GLU A 78 5.97 -9.14 20.22
CA GLU A 78 4.77 -8.30 20.13
C GLU A 78 3.48 -9.05 19.73
N ALA A 79 3.59 -10.08 18.89
CA ALA A 79 2.46 -10.92 18.47
C ALA A 79 2.10 -12.00 19.50
N LEU A 80 2.96 -12.22 20.49
CA LEU A 80 2.68 -13.07 21.67
C LEU A 80 1.98 -12.29 22.78
N HIS A 81 2.09 -10.96 22.79
CA HIS A 81 1.48 -10.09 23.79
C HIS A 81 0.02 -9.79 23.42
N ARG A 82 -0.91 -10.44 24.12
CA ARG A 82 -2.37 -10.21 23.99
C ARG A 82 -2.77 -8.77 24.32
N ASP A 83 -1.91 -8.07 25.03
CA ASP A 83 -2.20 -6.75 25.58
C ASP A 83 -2.26 -5.67 24.47
N THR A 84 -1.56 -5.83 23.35
CA THR A 84 -1.58 -4.84 22.25
C THR A 84 -2.77 -4.96 21.29
N MET A 85 -3.64 -5.96 21.47
CA MET A 85 -4.77 -6.20 20.57
C MET A 85 -6.01 -5.35 20.89
N TYR A 86 -6.07 -4.77 22.09
CA TYR A 86 -7.23 -4.02 22.59
C TYR A 86 -6.86 -2.68 23.24
N GLU A 87 -5.68 -2.12 22.97
CA GLU A 87 -5.38 -0.75 23.39
C GLU A 87 -6.17 0.23 22.48
N ASP A 88 -6.99 1.08 23.11
CA ASP A 88 -7.92 2.05 22.50
C ASP A 88 -7.22 3.19 21.72
#